data_AF-A0A8B6X565-F1
#
_entry.id   AF-A0A8B6X565-F1
#
_cell.length_a   1.000
_cell.length_b   1.000
_cell.length_c   1.000
_cell.angle_alpha   90.00
_cell.angle_beta   90.00
_cell.angle_gamma   90.00
#
_symmetry.space_group_name_H-M   'P 1'
#
loop_
_entity.id
_entity.type
_entity.pdbx_description
1 polymer ?
#
loop_
_entity_poly.entity_id
_entity_poly.type
_entity_poly.pdbx_seq_one_letter_code
_entity_poly.pdbx_strand_id
1 'polypeptide(L)'
;MSATAPSAKASNNRIDWIDNARGLCVLLIVVLHVSLQMWQYGLPPGPVGTLMSFAETMRLPGLFLISGLLLGPVIDRPWRHYLDKKLVHFWYFFFLWCAIEYLLLGEWRDGPSGLRAVGAFFAHAFTDPGPLWFILMLPVFYVLAKLMNGASTPAILIGATAINLADPQSGVLFIDATAERFVFFAIGWLLAGRIGTLAQAAGRRPLIALAGIAAWAAVNAWATLKAPGYAEMSPVHLLLSLGGALVAVTVAALTARFALFGWLAYCGRNSIVVYLAHSLPIHFLLLAWDRAGLALPPLALVGGVTLLSIGASFALERITRPTPLRWLFKRPAWAGLGPSRRTSREVVSRSTSC
;
A
#
# COMPACT_ATOMS: atom_id res chain seq x y z
N MET A 1 22.28 -24.49 29.66
CA MET A 1 21.88 -23.12 29.30
C MET A 1 20.73 -23.20 28.30
N SER A 2 19.49 -23.23 28.81
CA SER A 2 18.30 -23.33 27.96
C SER A 2 17.98 -21.97 27.37
N ALA A 3 18.00 -21.86 26.04
CA ALA A 3 17.56 -20.67 25.33
C ALA A 3 16.06 -20.45 25.62
N THR A 4 15.74 -19.35 26.29
CA THR A 4 14.36 -18.91 26.53
C THR A 4 13.71 -18.59 25.19
N ALA A 5 12.66 -19.34 24.84
CA ALA A 5 11.81 -19.03 23.70
C ALA A 5 11.23 -17.61 23.88
N PRO A 6 11.26 -16.73 22.86
CA PRO A 6 10.67 -15.41 22.98
C PRO A 6 9.18 -15.53 23.30
N SER A 7 8.70 -14.77 24.30
CA SER A 7 7.31 -14.88 24.77
C SER A 7 6.32 -14.54 23.64
N ALA A 8 5.22 -15.28 23.57
CA ALA A 8 4.16 -15.09 22.57
C ALA A 8 3.62 -13.64 22.50
N LYS A 9 3.78 -12.87 23.59
CA LYS A 9 3.42 -11.46 23.68
C LYS A 9 4.34 -10.56 22.84
N ALA A 10 5.63 -10.90 22.76
CA ALA A 10 6.61 -10.18 21.94
C ALA A 10 6.44 -10.47 20.44
N SER A 11 6.05 -11.70 20.07
CA SER A 11 5.73 -12.04 18.68
C SER A 11 4.44 -11.37 18.20
N ASN A 12 3.40 -11.30 19.04
CA ASN A 12 2.17 -10.55 18.73
C ASN A 12 2.49 -9.06 18.50
N ASN A 13 3.24 -8.45 19.42
CA ASN A 13 3.57 -7.03 19.33
C ASN A 13 4.39 -6.69 18.07
N ARG A 14 5.23 -7.62 17.56
CA ARG A 14 5.97 -7.44 16.30
C ARG A 14 5.04 -7.40 15.08
N ILE A 15 3.98 -8.20 15.06
CA ILE A 15 3.02 -8.24 13.95
C ILE A 15 2.10 -7.02 14.03
N ASP A 16 1.69 -6.64 15.24
CA ASP A 16 0.71 -5.57 15.47
C ASP A 16 1.19 -4.19 14.98
N TRP A 17 2.47 -3.83 15.17
CA TRP A 17 2.95 -2.54 14.67
C TRP A 17 3.10 -2.50 13.14
N ILE A 18 3.42 -3.62 12.49
CA ILE A 18 3.52 -3.69 11.02
C ILE A 18 2.13 -3.53 10.40
N ASP A 19 1.12 -4.11 11.04
CA ASP A 19 -0.27 -3.95 10.64
C ASP A 19 -0.74 -2.51 10.90
N ASN A 20 -0.42 -1.90 12.04
CA ASN A 20 -0.71 -0.48 12.27
C ASN A 20 -0.04 0.43 11.24
N ALA A 21 1.22 0.15 10.86
CA ALA A 21 1.93 0.95 9.85
C ALA A 21 1.22 0.90 8.50
N ARG A 22 0.80 -0.30 8.07
CA ARG A 22 -0.03 -0.47 6.87
C ARG A 22 -1.37 0.24 7.00
N GLY A 23 -2.05 0.10 8.13
CA GLY A 23 -3.33 0.76 8.38
C GLY A 23 -3.24 2.28 8.33
N LEU A 24 -2.18 2.87 8.92
CA LEU A 24 -1.90 4.30 8.88
C LEU A 24 -1.73 4.78 7.44
N CYS A 25 -0.92 4.07 6.65
CA CYS A 25 -0.67 4.46 5.28
C CYS A 25 -1.91 4.29 4.38
N VAL A 26 -2.71 3.24 4.57
CA VAL A 26 -4.01 3.06 3.90
C VAL A 26 -4.95 4.21 4.22
N LEU A 27 -5.06 4.59 5.49
CA LEU A 27 -5.90 5.72 5.90
C LEU A 27 -5.48 7.01 5.19
N LEU A 28 -4.19 7.33 5.18
CA LEU A 28 -3.66 8.52 4.50
C LEU A 28 -3.89 8.49 2.99
N ILE A 29 -3.84 7.30 2.37
CA ILE A 29 -4.19 7.13 0.96
C ILE A 29 -5.65 7.45 0.71
N VAL A 30 -6.57 6.93 1.53
CA VAL A 30 -8.01 7.22 1.36
C VAL A 30 -8.26 8.72 1.54
N VAL A 31 -7.69 9.35 2.57
CA VAL A 31 -7.80 10.80 2.79
C VAL A 31 -7.28 11.61 1.59
N LEU A 32 -6.15 11.21 1.00
CA LEU A 32 -5.65 11.83 -0.23
C LEU A 32 -6.67 11.71 -1.35
N HIS A 33 -7.16 10.51 -1.66
CA HIS A 33 -8.06 10.31 -2.80
C HIS A 33 -9.38 11.07 -2.65
N VAL A 34 -9.90 11.17 -1.44
CA VAL A 34 -11.03 12.05 -1.14
C VAL A 34 -10.67 13.51 -1.44
N SER A 35 -9.51 13.97 -0.95
CA SER A 35 -9.05 15.35 -1.14
C SER A 35 -8.80 15.70 -2.62
N LEU A 36 -8.26 14.75 -3.40
CA LEU A 36 -8.06 14.90 -4.84
C LEU A 36 -9.40 14.94 -5.58
N GLN A 37 -10.33 14.05 -5.23
CA GLN A 37 -11.61 13.98 -5.91
C GLN A 37 -12.51 15.18 -5.61
N MET A 38 -12.38 15.82 -4.44
CA MET A 38 -13.09 17.08 -4.13
C MET A 38 -12.77 18.20 -5.13
N TRP A 39 -11.57 18.23 -5.73
CA TRP A 39 -11.23 19.21 -6.76
C TRP A 39 -12.11 19.09 -8.01
N GLN A 40 -12.60 17.90 -8.33
CA GLN A 40 -13.53 17.68 -9.45
C GLN A 40 -14.87 18.39 -9.24
N TYR A 41 -15.21 18.70 -7.99
CA TYR A 41 -16.42 19.42 -7.59
C TYR A 41 -16.14 20.89 -7.24
N GLY A 42 -14.95 21.41 -7.59
CA GLY A 42 -14.56 22.80 -7.30
C GLY A 42 -14.40 23.11 -5.81
N LEU A 43 -14.29 22.10 -4.94
CA LEU A 43 -14.15 22.28 -3.49
C LEU A 43 -12.71 22.02 -3.06
N PRO A 44 -11.90 23.06 -2.77
CA PRO A 44 -10.54 22.86 -2.29
C PRO A 44 -10.55 22.18 -0.91
N PRO A 45 -9.66 21.19 -0.66
CA PRO A 45 -9.61 20.45 0.60
C PRO A 45 -9.08 21.27 1.79
N GLY A 46 -8.65 22.51 1.55
CA GLY A 46 -8.19 23.44 2.59
C GLY A 46 -7.01 22.87 3.39
N PRO A 47 -7.04 22.94 4.73
CA PRO A 47 -5.96 22.41 5.59
C PRO A 47 -5.64 20.93 5.37
N VAL A 48 -6.61 20.14 4.91
CA VAL A 48 -6.39 18.72 4.64
C VAL A 48 -5.49 18.53 3.43
N GLY A 49 -5.61 19.37 2.39
CA GLY A 49 -4.71 19.37 1.25
C GLY A 49 -3.25 19.60 1.68
N THR A 50 -3.02 20.64 2.49
CA THR A 50 -1.71 20.94 3.06
C THR A 50 -1.15 19.78 3.89
N LEU A 51 -2.00 19.14 4.71
CA LEU A 51 -1.62 17.97 5.49
C LEU A 51 -1.23 16.79 4.58
N MET A 52 -1.92 16.59 3.45
CA MET A 52 -1.60 15.51 2.51
C MET A 52 -0.31 15.74 1.74
N SER A 53 0.01 16.98 1.38
CA SER A 53 1.33 17.35 0.84
C SER A 53 2.43 17.11 1.88
N PHE A 54 2.22 17.52 3.13
CA PHE A 54 3.16 17.22 4.22
C PHE A 54 3.35 15.72 4.44
N ALA A 55 2.26 14.93 4.38
CA ALA A 55 2.28 13.49 4.64
C ALA A 55 2.81 12.65 3.45
N GLU A 56 3.12 13.26 2.31
CA GLU A 56 3.61 12.57 1.11
C GLU A 56 4.90 11.79 1.37
N THR A 57 5.88 12.45 1.99
CA THR A 57 7.18 11.90 2.38
C THR A 57 7.06 10.77 3.42
N MET A 58 5.91 10.66 4.09
CA MET A 58 5.63 9.59 5.04
C MET A 58 4.87 8.41 4.40
N ARG A 59 3.79 8.68 3.66
CA ARG A 59 2.82 7.66 3.22
C ARG A 59 3.33 6.79 2.08
N LEU A 60 3.95 7.40 1.06
CA LEU A 60 4.35 6.70 -0.16
C LEU A 60 5.63 5.86 0.07
N PRO A 61 6.74 6.45 0.55
CA PRO A 61 7.93 5.71 0.97
C PRO A 61 7.63 4.66 2.03
N GLY A 62 6.77 4.99 3.00
CA GLY A 62 6.35 4.10 4.08
C GLY A 62 5.73 2.81 3.56
N LEU A 63 4.82 2.87 2.59
CA LEU A 63 4.16 1.67 2.06
C LEU A 63 5.11 0.72 1.35
N PHE A 64 6.03 1.25 0.55
CA PHE A 64 7.03 0.45 -0.12
C PHE A 64 8.00 -0.17 0.88
N LEU A 65 8.44 0.59 1.88
CA LEU A 65 9.26 0.08 2.99
C LEU A 65 8.55 -1.05 3.75
N ILE A 66 7.30 -0.87 4.15
CA ILE A 66 6.55 -1.93 4.86
C ILE A 66 6.33 -3.15 3.95
N SER A 67 6.12 -2.96 2.66
CA SER A 67 5.97 -4.07 1.72
C SER A 67 7.26 -4.88 1.54
N GLY A 68 8.42 -4.21 1.61
CA GLY A 68 9.74 -4.84 1.63
C GLY A 68 9.99 -5.63 2.92
N LEU A 69 9.56 -5.13 4.09
CA LEU A 69 9.69 -5.84 5.37
C LEU A 69 9.12 -7.26 5.36
N LEU A 70 8.05 -7.47 4.58
CA LEU A 70 7.33 -8.73 4.48
C LEU A 70 7.94 -9.71 3.46
N LEU A 71 9.03 -9.33 2.81
CA LEU A 71 9.64 -10.10 1.73
C LEU A 71 10.59 -11.20 2.21
N GLY A 72 11.39 -10.93 3.25
CA GLY A 72 12.47 -11.82 3.70
C GLY A 72 12.07 -13.31 3.83
N PRO A 73 10.97 -13.65 4.55
CA PRO A 73 10.57 -15.05 4.74
C PRO A 73 10.11 -15.79 3.47
N VAL A 74 9.91 -15.07 2.37
CA VAL A 74 9.35 -15.63 1.13
C VAL A 74 10.28 -15.52 -0.06
N ILE A 75 11.39 -14.79 0.05
CA ILE A 75 12.28 -14.51 -1.07
C ILE A 75 12.96 -15.78 -1.59
N ASP A 76 13.31 -16.74 -0.74
CA ASP A 76 14.00 -17.98 -1.15
C ASP A 76 13.07 -19.04 -1.73
N ARG A 77 11.76 -18.78 -1.76
CA ARG A 77 10.79 -19.74 -2.31
C ARG A 77 11.03 -19.99 -3.81
N PRO A 78 10.67 -21.17 -4.34
CA PRO A 78 10.78 -21.46 -5.78
C PRO A 78 10.05 -20.44 -6.63
N TRP A 79 10.62 -20.10 -7.79
CA TRP A 79 10.11 -19.05 -8.70
C TRP A 79 8.62 -19.15 -9.01
N ARG A 80 8.12 -20.35 -9.32
CA ARG A 80 6.69 -20.57 -9.65
C ARG A 80 5.77 -20.16 -8.50
N HIS A 81 6.07 -20.59 -7.28
CA HIS A 81 5.27 -20.26 -6.10
C HIS A 81 5.41 -18.79 -5.70
N TYR A 82 6.60 -18.23 -5.89
CA TYR A 82 6.85 -16.81 -5.66
C TYR A 82 6.02 -15.94 -6.61
N LEU A 83 6.11 -16.17 -7.92
CA LEU A 83 5.37 -15.43 -8.94
C LEU A 83 3.85 -15.63 -8.80
N ASP A 84 3.39 -16.82 -8.44
CA ASP A 84 1.97 -17.06 -8.17
C ASP A 84 1.45 -16.12 -7.06
N LYS A 85 2.19 -15.97 -5.96
CA LYS A 85 1.75 -15.19 -4.80
C LYS A 85 2.05 -13.70 -4.88
N LYS A 86 3.09 -13.31 -5.62
CA LYS A 86 3.60 -11.93 -5.63
C LYS A 86 3.35 -11.19 -6.93
N LEU A 87 3.19 -11.90 -8.06
CA LEU A 87 2.88 -11.29 -9.34
C LEU A 87 1.42 -11.57 -9.72
N VAL A 88 1.07 -12.83 -9.92
CA VAL A 88 -0.26 -13.22 -10.43
C VAL A 88 -1.36 -12.78 -9.48
N HIS A 89 -1.14 -12.86 -8.17
CA HIS A 89 -2.11 -12.43 -7.17
C HIS A 89 -2.45 -10.94 -7.27
N PHE A 90 -1.43 -10.08 -7.31
CA PHE A 90 -1.61 -8.63 -7.34
C PHE A 90 -2.13 -8.18 -8.70
N TRP A 91 -1.57 -8.69 -9.80
CA TRP A 91 -2.06 -8.35 -11.14
C TRP A 91 -3.47 -8.85 -11.41
N TYR A 92 -3.87 -10.01 -10.87
CA TYR A 92 -5.26 -10.46 -10.92
C TYR A 92 -6.20 -9.41 -10.34
N PHE A 93 -5.93 -8.95 -9.11
CA PHE A 93 -6.79 -7.96 -8.46
C PHE A 93 -6.68 -6.58 -9.09
N PHE A 94 -5.49 -6.19 -9.55
CA PHE A 94 -5.29 -4.95 -10.28
C PHE A 94 -6.17 -4.91 -11.54
N PHE A 95 -6.03 -5.86 -12.47
CA PHE A 95 -6.79 -5.82 -13.72
C PHE A 95 -8.29 -5.99 -13.49
N LEU A 96 -8.67 -6.79 -12.49
CA LEU A 96 -10.06 -6.93 -12.11
C LEU A 96 -10.66 -5.60 -11.64
N TRP A 97 -10.06 -4.98 -10.62
CA TRP A 97 -10.61 -3.76 -10.05
C TRP A 97 -10.44 -2.56 -10.98
N CYS A 98 -9.36 -2.50 -11.75
CA CYS A 98 -9.19 -1.50 -12.81
C CYS A 98 -10.30 -1.63 -13.86
N ALA A 99 -10.66 -2.84 -14.28
CA ALA A 99 -11.78 -3.03 -15.20
C ALA A 99 -13.13 -2.60 -14.57
N ILE A 100 -13.35 -2.90 -13.29
CA ILE A 100 -14.57 -2.48 -12.58
C ILE A 100 -14.63 -0.95 -12.50
N GLU A 101 -13.55 -0.28 -12.08
CA GLU A 101 -13.46 1.18 -12.01
C GLU A 101 -13.64 1.82 -13.39
N TYR A 102 -12.91 1.34 -14.39
CA TYR A 102 -13.00 1.80 -15.77
C TYR A 102 -14.44 1.76 -16.29
N LEU A 103 -15.15 0.66 -16.02
CA LEU A 103 -16.55 0.48 -16.43
C LEU A 103 -17.53 1.35 -15.65
N LEU A 104 -17.42 1.38 -14.31
CA LEU A 104 -18.39 2.04 -13.43
C LEU A 104 -18.22 3.57 -13.39
N LEU A 105 -16.98 4.05 -13.44
CA LEU A 105 -16.67 5.48 -13.45
C LEU A 105 -16.85 6.07 -14.87
N GLY A 106 -16.89 5.22 -15.89
CA GLY A 106 -17.31 5.59 -17.24
C GLY A 106 -16.20 6.14 -18.13
N GLU A 107 -14.95 5.83 -17.81
CA GLU A 107 -13.76 6.16 -18.60
C GLU A 107 -13.81 5.60 -20.04
N TRP A 108 -14.68 4.64 -20.31
CA TRP A 108 -14.89 4.05 -21.63
C TRP A 108 -15.91 4.81 -22.50
N ARG A 109 -16.71 5.72 -21.94
CA ARG A 109 -17.94 6.25 -22.59
C ARG A 109 -17.67 6.95 -23.92
N ASP A 110 -16.54 7.66 -24.02
CA ASP A 110 -16.12 8.36 -25.23
C ASP A 110 -15.03 7.60 -26.00
N GLY A 111 -14.78 6.35 -25.62
CA GLY A 111 -13.72 5.50 -26.16
C GLY A 111 -14.11 4.70 -27.40
N PRO A 112 -13.13 4.03 -28.04
CA PRO A 112 -13.38 3.17 -29.19
C PRO A 112 -14.18 1.92 -28.78
N SER A 113 -14.89 1.31 -29.73
CA SER A 113 -15.66 0.08 -29.53
C SER A 113 -14.96 -1.19 -30.05
N GLY A 114 -15.50 -2.36 -29.70
CA GLY A 114 -14.98 -3.66 -30.15
C GLY A 114 -13.58 -3.99 -29.60
N LEU A 115 -12.73 -4.62 -30.41
CA LEU A 115 -11.36 -4.98 -30.01
C LEU A 115 -10.50 -3.76 -29.65
N ARG A 116 -10.78 -2.58 -30.24
CA ARG A 116 -10.07 -1.35 -29.90
C ARG A 116 -10.38 -0.87 -28.49
N ALA A 117 -11.57 -1.16 -27.95
CA ALA A 117 -11.92 -0.89 -26.55
C ALA A 117 -10.99 -1.64 -25.57
N VAL A 118 -10.63 -2.88 -25.92
CA VAL A 118 -9.70 -3.69 -25.12
C VAL A 118 -8.31 -3.06 -25.11
N GLY A 119 -7.84 -2.59 -26.27
CA GLY A 119 -6.59 -1.84 -26.37
C GLY A 119 -6.60 -0.55 -25.54
N ALA A 120 -7.69 0.21 -25.58
CA ALA A 120 -7.87 1.43 -24.79
C ALA A 120 -7.86 1.14 -23.28
N PHE A 121 -8.51 0.06 -22.84
CA PHE A 121 -8.46 -0.39 -21.45
C PHE A 121 -7.03 -0.70 -20.99
N PHE A 122 -6.26 -1.48 -21.76
CA PHE A 122 -4.87 -1.78 -21.39
C PHE A 122 -3.97 -0.54 -21.44
N ALA A 123 -4.19 0.36 -22.40
CA ALA A 123 -3.49 1.64 -22.41
C ALA A 123 -3.75 2.41 -21.11
N HIS A 124 -5.03 2.62 -20.77
CA HIS A 124 -5.44 3.27 -19.51
C HIS A 124 -4.83 2.58 -18.28
N ALA A 125 -4.93 1.25 -18.19
CA ALA A 125 -4.41 0.48 -17.06
C ALA A 125 -2.89 0.64 -16.86
N PHE A 126 -2.11 0.91 -17.92
CA PHE A 126 -0.66 1.09 -17.80
C PHE A 126 -0.20 2.55 -17.77
N THR A 127 -0.99 3.49 -18.28
CA THR A 127 -0.64 4.92 -18.31
C THR A 127 -1.25 5.70 -17.15
N ASP A 128 -2.51 5.43 -16.82
CA ASP A 128 -3.24 6.09 -15.73
C ASP A 128 -4.07 5.08 -14.93
N PRO A 129 -3.41 4.18 -14.17
CA PRO A 129 -4.08 3.18 -13.33
C PRO A 129 -4.86 3.75 -12.13
N GLY A 130 -4.92 5.07 -11.99
CA GLY A 130 -5.60 5.73 -10.87
C GLY A 130 -5.09 5.24 -9.49
N PRO A 131 -5.97 5.06 -8.49
CA PRO A 131 -5.60 4.65 -7.13
C PRO A 131 -4.93 3.26 -7.04
N LEU A 132 -5.08 2.42 -8.06
CA LEU A 132 -4.60 1.04 -8.08
C LEU A 132 -3.13 0.89 -8.48
N TRP A 133 -2.47 1.99 -8.88
CA TRP A 133 -1.08 2.00 -9.36
C TRP A 133 -0.09 1.33 -8.39
N PHE A 134 -0.29 1.46 -7.08
CA PHE A 134 0.57 0.82 -6.07
C PHE A 134 0.53 -0.71 -6.20
N ILE A 135 -0.66 -1.28 -6.44
CA ILE A 135 -0.88 -2.72 -6.62
C ILE A 135 -0.22 -3.20 -7.92
N LEU A 136 -0.24 -2.36 -8.96
CA LEU A 136 0.42 -2.63 -10.24
C LEU A 136 1.95 -2.71 -10.10
N MET A 137 2.54 -1.77 -9.35
CA MET A 137 4.01 -1.66 -9.19
C MET A 137 4.59 -2.69 -8.23
N LEU A 138 3.83 -3.14 -7.22
CA LEU A 138 4.37 -4.02 -6.19
C LEU A 138 4.94 -5.35 -6.73
N PRO A 139 4.29 -6.04 -7.68
CA PRO A 139 4.86 -7.18 -8.41
C PRO A 139 6.21 -6.91 -9.05
N VAL A 140 6.39 -5.73 -9.64
CA VAL A 140 7.65 -5.35 -10.31
C VAL A 140 8.76 -5.34 -9.27
N PHE A 141 8.52 -4.74 -8.11
CA PHE A 141 9.52 -4.66 -7.04
C PHE A 141 9.82 -6.04 -6.46
N TYR A 142 8.80 -6.90 -6.33
CA TYR A 142 9.00 -8.29 -5.93
C TYR A 142 9.84 -9.08 -6.94
N VAL A 143 9.63 -8.90 -8.24
CA VAL A 143 10.43 -9.57 -9.28
C VAL A 143 11.87 -9.05 -9.25
N LEU A 144 12.07 -7.73 -9.19
CA LEU A 144 13.40 -7.12 -9.09
C LEU A 144 14.16 -7.66 -7.88
N ALA A 145 13.55 -7.63 -6.69
CA ALA A 145 14.18 -8.15 -5.49
C ALA A 145 14.53 -9.66 -5.60
N LYS A 146 13.66 -10.45 -6.24
CA LYS A 146 13.93 -11.88 -6.48
C LYS A 146 15.09 -12.10 -7.45
N LEU A 147 15.20 -11.29 -8.50
CA LEU A 147 16.34 -11.31 -9.42
C LEU A 147 17.65 -10.92 -8.72
N MET A 148 17.58 -9.98 -7.78
CA MET A 148 18.75 -9.47 -7.04
C MET A 148 19.08 -10.25 -5.76
N ASN A 149 18.36 -11.31 -5.42
CA ASN A 149 18.52 -12.03 -4.13
C ASN A 149 19.94 -12.60 -3.91
N GLY A 150 20.72 -12.79 -4.98
CA GLY A 150 22.12 -13.23 -4.89
C GLY A 150 23.15 -12.11 -4.78
N ALA A 151 22.75 -10.85 -4.93
CA ALA A 151 23.66 -9.69 -4.86
C ALA A 151 23.93 -9.28 -3.41
N SER A 152 25.06 -8.61 -3.18
CA SER A 152 25.39 -8.09 -1.84
C SER A 152 24.46 -6.95 -1.44
N THR A 153 24.12 -6.86 -0.15
CA THR A 153 23.26 -5.80 0.39
C THR A 153 23.76 -4.38 0.02
N PRO A 154 25.06 -4.05 0.14
CA PRO A 154 25.55 -2.73 -0.26
C PRO A 154 25.35 -2.44 -1.75
N ALA A 155 25.55 -3.43 -2.63
CA ALA A 155 25.39 -3.23 -4.07
C ALA A 155 23.94 -2.85 -4.43
N ILE A 156 22.96 -3.55 -3.85
CA ILE A 156 21.54 -3.26 -4.08
C ILE A 156 21.18 -1.86 -3.57
N LEU A 157 21.62 -1.49 -2.37
CA LEU A 157 21.28 -0.19 -1.78
C LEU A 157 21.97 0.98 -2.49
N ILE A 158 23.26 0.82 -2.86
CA ILE A 158 23.99 1.83 -3.63
C ILE A 158 23.34 2.00 -5.00
N GLY A 159 23.04 0.90 -5.70
CA GLY A 159 22.39 0.95 -7.01
C GLY A 159 21.01 1.59 -6.96
N ALA A 160 20.15 1.18 -6.01
CA ALA A 160 18.82 1.74 -5.84
C ALA A 160 18.87 3.24 -5.46
N THR A 161 19.83 3.64 -4.63
CA THR A 161 20.04 5.05 -4.27
C THR A 161 20.54 5.84 -5.47
N ALA A 162 21.51 5.33 -6.22
CA ALA A 162 22.04 6.00 -7.41
C ALA A 162 20.95 6.22 -8.47
N ILE A 163 20.10 5.21 -8.71
CA ILE A 163 18.96 5.33 -9.64
C ILE A 163 17.95 6.37 -9.14
N ASN A 164 17.64 6.38 -7.85
CA ASN A 164 16.75 7.38 -7.27
C ASN A 164 17.29 8.81 -7.43
N LEU A 165 18.59 8.99 -7.17
CA LEU A 165 19.26 10.29 -7.30
C LEU A 165 19.41 10.73 -8.76
N ALA A 166 19.47 9.79 -9.70
CA ALA A 166 19.52 10.08 -11.13
C ALA A 166 18.20 10.61 -11.68
N ASP A 167 17.08 10.38 -10.97
CA ASP A 167 15.72 10.83 -11.32
C ASP A 167 15.41 10.72 -12.83
N PRO A 168 15.40 9.51 -13.40
CA PRO A 168 15.15 9.34 -14.83
C PRO A 168 13.70 9.78 -15.14
N GLN A 169 13.54 10.88 -15.85
CA GLN A 169 12.25 11.41 -16.30
C GLN A 169 11.86 10.81 -17.65
N SER A 170 11.58 9.51 -17.67
CA SER A 170 11.31 8.78 -18.94
C SER A 170 9.89 8.96 -19.46
N GLY A 171 8.95 9.39 -18.62
CA GLY A 171 7.52 9.48 -18.95
C GLY A 171 6.81 8.12 -18.90
N VAL A 172 7.52 7.05 -18.57
CA VAL A 172 6.98 5.71 -18.43
C VAL A 172 6.80 5.39 -16.95
N LEU A 173 5.54 5.26 -16.51
CA LEU A 173 5.16 5.02 -15.11
C LEU A 173 6.03 3.94 -14.43
N PHE A 174 6.26 2.82 -15.11
CA PHE A 174 7.06 1.72 -14.57
C PHE A 174 8.51 2.09 -14.29
N ILE A 175 9.14 2.88 -15.15
CA ILE A 175 10.54 3.26 -15.01
C ILE A 175 10.64 4.33 -13.93
N ASP A 176 9.87 5.39 -14.06
CA ASP A 176 9.94 6.57 -13.19
C ASP A 176 9.55 6.19 -11.76
N ALA A 177 8.44 5.46 -11.57
CA ALA A 177 8.02 5.06 -10.23
C ALA A 177 8.93 3.98 -9.62
N THR A 178 9.60 3.14 -10.43
CA THR A 178 10.62 2.22 -9.91
C THR A 178 11.85 2.98 -9.44
N ALA A 179 12.35 3.90 -10.26
CA ALA A 179 13.53 4.68 -9.94
C ALA A 179 13.33 5.52 -8.67
N GLU A 180 12.16 6.14 -8.55
CA GLU A 180 11.84 6.99 -7.41
C GLU A 180 11.63 6.17 -6.11
N ARG A 181 11.17 4.91 -6.16
CA ARG A 181 10.62 4.24 -4.96
C ARG A 181 11.24 2.90 -4.60
N PHE A 182 11.96 2.25 -5.51
CA PHE A 182 12.53 0.93 -5.25
C PHE A 182 13.51 0.95 -4.06
N VAL A 183 14.21 2.06 -3.84
CA VAL A 183 15.13 2.23 -2.70
C VAL A 183 14.44 2.03 -1.35
N PHE A 184 13.22 2.54 -1.15
CA PHE A 184 12.48 2.38 0.11
C PHE A 184 12.05 0.92 0.32
N PHE A 185 11.63 0.26 -0.75
CA PHE A 185 11.31 -1.16 -0.73
C PHE A 185 12.55 -2.01 -0.40
N ALA A 186 13.69 -1.72 -1.03
CA ALA A 186 14.96 -2.41 -0.79
C ALA A 186 15.45 -2.21 0.65
N ILE A 187 15.33 -1.00 1.20
CA ILE A 187 15.62 -0.73 2.62
C ILE A 187 14.73 -1.57 3.53
N GLY A 188 13.43 -1.62 3.25
CA GLY A 188 12.47 -2.45 3.98
C GLY A 188 12.85 -3.94 3.94
N TRP A 189 13.24 -4.44 2.78
CA TRP A 189 13.63 -5.83 2.59
C TRP A 189 14.95 -6.19 3.28
N LEU A 190 16.00 -5.42 3.01
CA LEU A 190 17.38 -5.74 3.42
C LEU A 190 17.68 -5.33 4.87
N LEU A 191 17.01 -4.29 5.38
CA LEU A 191 17.22 -3.76 6.74
C LEU A 191 16.06 -4.08 7.69
N ALA A 192 15.26 -5.11 7.39
CA ALA A 192 14.08 -5.48 8.17
C ALA A 192 14.35 -5.68 9.66
N GLY A 193 15.49 -6.29 10.01
CA GLY A 193 15.92 -6.45 11.40
C GLY A 193 16.15 -5.12 12.11
N ARG A 194 16.83 -4.17 11.44
CA ARG A 194 17.13 -2.84 12.00
C ARG A 194 15.85 -2.00 12.19
N ILE A 195 14.94 -2.05 11.23
CA ILE A 195 13.64 -1.38 11.34
C ILE A 195 12.83 -1.97 12.49
N GLY A 196 12.87 -3.30 12.67
CA GLY A 196 12.28 -3.97 13.84
C GLY A 196 12.88 -3.51 15.17
N THR A 197 14.20 -3.28 15.23
CA THR A 197 14.84 -2.74 16.45
C THR A 197 14.46 -1.28 16.71
N LEU A 198 14.29 -0.46 15.66
CA LEU A 198 13.79 0.91 15.78
C LEU A 198 12.38 0.92 16.38
N ALA A 199 11.46 0.10 15.86
CA ALA A 199 10.10 -0.02 16.37
C ALA A 199 10.08 -0.43 17.85
N GLN A 200 10.93 -1.40 18.24
CA GLN A 200 11.06 -1.81 19.65
C GLN A 200 11.62 -0.69 20.53
N ALA A 201 12.64 0.04 20.06
CA ALA A 201 13.23 1.16 20.78
C ALA A 201 12.22 2.29 21.00
N ALA A 202 11.40 2.59 19.98
CA ALA A 202 10.32 3.58 20.08
C ALA A 202 9.31 3.21 21.18
N GLY A 203 8.93 1.93 21.26
CA GLY A 203 8.07 1.43 22.33
C GLY A 203 8.70 1.52 23.72
N ARG A 204 10.02 1.30 23.84
CA ARG A 204 10.74 1.37 25.13
C ARG A 204 11.01 2.80 25.60
N ARG A 205 11.18 3.75 24.68
CA ARG A 205 11.55 5.14 24.97
C ARG A 205 10.61 6.12 24.24
N PRO A 206 9.33 6.20 24.64
CA PRO A 206 8.32 6.95 23.90
C PRO A 206 8.61 8.46 23.82
N LEU A 207 9.21 9.06 24.85
CA LEU A 207 9.58 10.49 24.82
C LEU A 207 10.64 10.80 23.76
N ILE A 208 11.64 9.92 23.61
CA ILE A 208 12.67 10.06 22.56
C ILE A 208 12.04 9.86 21.18
N ALA A 209 11.14 8.88 21.05
CA ALA A 209 10.41 8.65 19.81
C ALA A 209 9.57 9.88 19.41
N LEU A 210 8.83 10.46 20.35
CA LEU A 210 8.04 11.68 20.14
C LEU A 210 8.93 12.88 19.79
N ALA A 211 10.08 13.04 20.45
CA ALA A 211 11.04 14.09 20.12
C ALA A 211 11.59 13.92 18.69
N GLY A 212 11.90 12.69 18.28
CA GLY A 212 12.33 12.38 16.91
C GLY A 212 11.24 12.67 15.87
N ILE A 213 9.99 12.29 16.16
CA ILE A 213 8.83 12.62 15.31
C ILE A 213 8.67 14.13 15.19
N ALA A 214 8.74 14.87 16.30
CA ALA A 214 8.60 16.33 16.31
C ALA A 214 9.74 17.02 15.53
N ALA A 215 10.98 16.56 15.69
CA ALA A 215 12.13 17.08 14.97
C ALA A 215 11.99 16.86 13.45
N TRP A 216 11.65 15.64 13.04
CA TRP A 216 11.37 15.35 11.63
C TRP A 216 10.20 16.18 11.10
N ALA A 217 9.10 16.30 11.86
CA ALA A 217 7.94 17.07 11.46
C ALA A 217 8.27 18.55 11.25
N ALA A 218 9.09 19.14 12.11
CA ALA A 218 9.54 20.53 11.95
C ALA A 218 10.38 20.72 10.67
N VAL A 219 11.33 19.82 10.42
CA VAL A 219 12.18 19.86 9.21
C VAL A 219 11.35 19.64 7.95
N ASN A 220 10.46 18.64 7.94
CA ASN A 220 9.59 18.33 6.81
C ASN A 220 8.59 19.47 6.54
N ALA A 221 8.02 20.08 7.59
CA ALA A 221 7.13 21.22 7.44
C ALA A 221 7.87 22.46 6.90
N TRP A 222 9.08 22.73 7.37
CA TRP A 222 9.90 23.81 6.81
C TRP A 222 10.22 23.56 5.33
N ALA A 223 10.69 22.35 4.99
CA ALA A 223 11.04 22.00 3.62
C ALA A 223 9.83 22.09 2.68
N THR A 224 8.69 21.51 3.07
CA THR A 224 7.50 21.45 2.20
C THR A 224 6.70 22.76 2.15
N LEU A 225 6.66 23.55 3.22
CA LEU A 225 5.80 24.75 3.30
C LEU A 225 6.54 26.06 3.07
N LYS A 226 7.87 26.11 3.29
CA LYS A 226 8.68 27.33 3.16
C LYS A 226 9.71 27.25 2.05
N ALA A 227 10.16 26.05 1.69
CA ALA A 227 11.26 25.85 0.76
C ALA A 227 10.99 24.71 -0.26
N PRO A 228 9.83 24.71 -0.97
CA PRO A 228 9.41 23.57 -1.79
C PRO A 228 10.45 23.18 -2.85
N GLY A 229 11.09 24.16 -3.50
CA GLY A 229 12.15 23.88 -4.48
C GLY A 229 13.38 23.16 -3.91
N TYR A 230 13.65 23.29 -2.61
CA TYR A 230 14.69 22.47 -1.94
C TYR A 230 14.18 21.07 -1.61
N ALA A 231 12.91 20.93 -1.24
CA ALA A 231 12.29 19.63 -0.93
C ALA A 231 12.19 18.73 -2.17
N GLU A 232 12.08 19.32 -3.36
CA GLU A 232 12.03 18.63 -4.66
C GLU A 232 13.40 18.14 -5.15
N MET A 233 14.51 18.66 -4.59
CA MET A 233 15.85 18.15 -4.95
C MET A 233 15.98 16.69 -4.52
N SER A 234 16.34 15.79 -5.46
CA SER A 234 16.34 14.35 -5.23
C SER A 234 17.05 13.89 -3.95
N PRO A 235 18.24 14.43 -3.56
CA PRO A 235 18.88 14.05 -2.30
C PRO A 235 18.08 14.47 -1.05
N VAL A 236 17.48 15.65 -1.07
CA VAL A 236 16.69 16.18 0.05
C VAL A 236 15.37 15.41 0.14
N HIS A 237 14.69 15.22 -1.00
CA HIS A 237 13.48 14.42 -1.09
C HIS A 237 13.70 12.99 -0.56
N LEU A 238 14.79 12.34 -0.97
CA LEU A 238 15.16 11.00 -0.52
C LEU A 238 15.33 10.93 1.01
N LEU A 239 16.05 11.89 1.59
CA LEU A 239 16.29 11.93 3.05
C LEU A 239 15.01 12.23 3.83
N LEU A 240 14.20 13.19 3.38
CA LEU A 240 12.91 13.51 3.98
C LEU A 240 11.95 12.32 3.91
N SER A 241 11.90 11.66 2.76
CA SER A 241 11.09 10.47 2.50
C SER A 241 11.51 9.26 3.31
N LEU A 242 12.82 9.02 3.45
CA LEU A 242 13.32 7.96 4.32
C LEU A 242 13.00 8.28 5.79
N GLY A 243 13.21 9.52 6.22
CA GLY A 243 12.82 9.99 7.55
C GLY A 243 11.32 9.80 7.80
N GLY A 244 10.48 10.15 6.83
CA GLY A 244 9.03 10.01 6.90
C GLY A 244 8.61 8.55 7.00
N ALA A 245 9.19 7.65 6.19
CA ALA A 245 8.94 6.22 6.30
C ALA A 245 9.30 5.66 7.70
N LEU A 246 10.41 6.10 8.28
CA LEU A 246 10.82 5.71 9.64
C LEU A 246 9.92 6.33 10.72
N VAL A 247 9.43 7.55 10.51
CA VAL A 247 8.40 8.18 11.36
C VAL A 247 7.10 7.39 11.31
N ALA A 248 6.65 6.94 10.14
CA ALA A 248 5.47 6.08 10.01
C ALA A 248 5.63 4.79 10.84
N VAL A 249 6.80 4.14 10.76
CA VAL A 249 7.14 2.97 11.60
C VAL A 249 7.09 3.32 13.09
N THR A 250 7.64 4.47 13.48
CA THR A 250 7.71 4.91 14.88
C THR A 250 6.31 5.22 15.43
N VAL A 251 5.48 5.94 14.68
CA VAL A 251 4.07 6.22 15.02
C VAL A 251 3.29 4.91 15.14
N ALA A 252 3.47 3.99 14.20
CA ALA A 252 2.82 2.68 14.24
C ALA A 252 3.23 1.86 15.47
N ALA A 253 4.51 1.88 15.85
CA ALA A 253 5.02 1.20 17.03
C ALA A 253 4.50 1.79 18.34
N LEU A 254 4.35 3.13 18.42
CA LEU A 254 3.76 3.80 19.58
C LEU A 254 2.26 3.49 19.69
N THR A 255 1.52 3.59 18.59
CA THR A 255 0.06 3.35 18.57
C THR A 255 -0.30 1.90 18.81
N ALA A 256 0.54 0.93 18.41
CA ALA A 256 0.31 -0.50 18.64
C ALA A 256 0.20 -0.89 20.13
N ARG A 257 0.65 -0.01 21.03
CA ARG A 257 0.56 -0.23 22.48
C ARG A 257 -0.82 0.02 23.06
N PHE A 258 -1.70 0.70 22.34
CA PHE A 258 -3.01 1.08 22.84
C PHE A 258 -4.11 0.34 22.08
N ALA A 259 -5.01 -0.32 22.82
CA ALA A 259 -6.15 -1.04 22.26
C ALA A 259 -7.05 -0.15 21.38
N LEU A 260 -7.08 1.16 21.66
CA LEU A 260 -7.82 2.15 20.86
C LEU A 260 -7.43 2.14 19.38
N PHE A 261 -6.19 1.77 19.03
CA PHE A 261 -5.73 1.70 17.64
C PHE A 261 -5.85 0.29 17.04
N GLY A 262 -6.57 -0.64 17.69
CA GLY A 262 -6.80 -1.99 17.16
C GLY A 262 -7.53 -1.99 15.81
N TRP A 263 -8.35 -0.97 15.54
CA TRP A 263 -9.00 -0.78 14.23
C TRP A 263 -7.97 -0.48 13.12
N LEU A 264 -6.88 0.21 13.44
CA LEU A 264 -5.81 0.52 12.48
C LEU A 264 -5.07 -0.76 12.09
N ALA A 265 -4.77 -1.62 13.06
CA ALA A 265 -4.22 -2.95 12.82
C ALA A 265 -5.17 -3.80 11.95
N TYR A 266 -6.48 -3.73 12.22
CA TYR A 266 -7.48 -4.41 11.40
C TYR A 266 -7.46 -3.91 9.95
N CYS A 267 -7.42 -2.60 9.75
CA CYS A 267 -7.29 -2.00 8.42
C CYS A 267 -6.01 -2.44 7.72
N GLY A 268 -4.89 -2.51 8.42
CA GLY A 268 -3.62 -2.96 7.85
C GLY A 268 -3.57 -4.44 7.48
N ARG A 269 -4.14 -5.33 8.32
CA ARG A 269 -4.24 -6.77 8.02
C ARG A 269 -5.09 -7.06 6.79
N ASN A 270 -6.16 -6.28 6.63
CA ASN A 270 -7.13 -6.42 5.55
C ASN A 270 -6.97 -5.31 4.50
N SER A 271 -5.78 -4.72 4.39
CA SER A 271 -5.56 -3.51 3.60
C SER A 271 -5.92 -3.67 2.13
N ILE A 272 -5.72 -4.88 1.57
CA ILE A 272 -6.05 -5.17 0.17
C ILE A 272 -7.53 -4.89 -0.16
N VAL A 273 -8.44 -5.07 0.80
CA VAL A 273 -9.86 -4.79 0.62
C VAL A 273 -10.09 -3.30 0.39
N VAL A 274 -9.49 -2.46 1.22
CA VAL A 274 -9.62 -1.00 1.13
C VAL A 274 -8.90 -0.50 -0.12
N TYR A 275 -7.68 -0.97 -0.38
CA TYR A 275 -6.91 -0.60 -1.56
C TYR A 275 -7.68 -0.80 -2.86
N LEU A 276 -8.36 -1.93 -2.99
CA LEU A 276 -9.10 -2.27 -4.21
C LEU A 276 -10.41 -1.50 -4.33
N ALA A 277 -11.14 -1.32 -3.22
CA ALA A 277 -12.53 -0.88 -3.31
C ALA A 277 -12.77 0.60 -3.03
N HIS A 278 -11.88 1.29 -2.31
CA HIS A 278 -12.18 2.61 -1.73
C HIS A 278 -12.54 3.71 -2.74
N SER A 279 -12.01 3.64 -3.97
CA SER A 279 -12.26 4.57 -5.07
C SER A 279 -13.74 4.70 -5.40
N LEU A 280 -14.47 3.58 -5.49
CA LEU A 280 -15.90 3.58 -5.86
C LEU A 280 -16.77 4.26 -4.79
N PRO A 281 -16.71 3.90 -3.48
CA PRO A 281 -17.41 4.64 -2.45
C PRO A 281 -17.07 6.13 -2.43
N ILE A 282 -15.80 6.52 -2.58
CA ILE A 282 -15.44 7.95 -2.59
C ILE A 282 -16.20 8.66 -3.72
N HIS A 283 -16.12 8.13 -4.94
CA HIS A 283 -16.79 8.71 -6.10
C HIS A 283 -18.29 8.85 -5.88
N PHE A 284 -18.97 7.77 -5.50
CA PHE A 284 -20.43 7.79 -5.35
C PHE A 284 -20.90 8.60 -4.13
N LEU A 285 -20.14 8.64 -3.04
CA LEU A 285 -20.45 9.47 -1.87
C LEU A 285 -20.30 10.96 -2.18
N LEU A 286 -19.23 11.36 -2.88
CA LEU A 286 -19.04 12.76 -3.29
C LEU A 286 -20.08 13.17 -4.34
N LEU A 287 -20.40 12.30 -5.31
CA LEU A 287 -21.49 12.53 -6.25
C LEU A 287 -22.84 12.71 -5.55
N ALA A 288 -23.14 11.86 -4.57
CA ALA A 288 -24.37 11.96 -3.79
C ALA A 288 -24.43 13.24 -2.96
N TRP A 289 -23.32 13.62 -2.32
CA TRP A 289 -23.18 14.86 -1.57
C TRP A 289 -23.44 16.10 -2.46
N ASP A 290 -22.80 16.15 -3.62
CA ASP A 290 -22.95 17.23 -4.61
C ASP A 290 -24.40 17.34 -5.10
N ARG A 291 -25.00 16.21 -5.49
CA ARG A 291 -26.41 16.12 -5.91
C ARG A 291 -27.40 16.53 -4.83
N ALA A 292 -27.08 16.27 -3.56
CA ALA A 292 -27.91 16.64 -2.43
C ALA A 292 -27.80 18.13 -2.07
N GLY A 293 -26.82 18.86 -2.63
CA GLY A 293 -26.61 20.28 -2.36
C GLY A 293 -26.27 20.59 -0.89
N LEU A 294 -25.65 19.64 -0.19
CA LEU A 294 -25.36 19.79 1.24
C LEU A 294 -24.13 20.69 1.46
N ALA A 295 -24.30 21.80 2.17
CA ALA A 295 -23.18 22.63 2.59
C ALA A 295 -22.45 22.01 3.79
N LEU A 296 -21.33 21.33 3.55
CA LEU A 296 -20.47 20.77 4.59
C LEU A 296 -19.11 21.47 4.62
N PRO A 297 -18.54 21.77 5.80
CA PRO A 297 -17.15 22.20 5.90
C PRO A 297 -16.21 21.15 5.28
N PRO A 298 -15.14 21.54 4.56
CA PRO A 298 -14.22 20.60 3.89
C PRO A 298 -13.69 19.50 4.81
N LEU A 299 -13.35 19.84 6.06
CA LEU A 299 -12.84 18.86 7.03
C LEU A 299 -13.89 17.79 7.38
N ALA A 300 -15.15 18.20 7.54
CA ALA A 300 -16.25 17.28 7.84
C ALA A 300 -16.53 16.37 6.64
N LEU A 301 -16.49 16.91 5.43
CA LEU A 301 -16.66 16.14 4.20
C LEU A 301 -15.54 15.10 4.04
N VAL A 302 -14.27 15.51 4.16
CA VAL A 302 -13.15 14.57 4.03
C VAL A 302 -13.22 13.47 5.09
N GLY A 303 -13.45 13.84 6.35
CA GLY A 303 -13.57 12.86 7.44
C GLY A 303 -14.72 11.88 7.24
N GLY A 304 -15.91 12.40 6.88
CA GLY A 304 -17.10 11.60 6.64
C GLY A 304 -16.93 10.64 5.47
N VAL A 305 -16.50 11.14 4.30
CA VAL A 305 -16.29 10.31 3.11
C VAL A 305 -15.19 9.28 3.34
N THR A 306 -14.09 9.63 4.02
CA THR A 306 -13.01 8.68 4.35
C THR A 306 -13.54 7.52 5.19
N LEU A 307 -14.24 7.80 6.29
CA LEU A 307 -14.76 6.78 7.20
C LEU A 307 -15.80 5.89 6.51
N LEU A 308 -16.73 6.51 5.78
CA LEU A 308 -17.75 5.80 5.03
C LEU A 308 -17.14 4.94 3.92
N SER A 309 -16.10 5.41 3.24
CA SER A 309 -15.44 4.65 2.15
C SER A 309 -14.68 3.43 2.66
N ILE A 310 -13.97 3.56 3.79
CA ILE A 310 -13.32 2.42 4.45
C ILE A 310 -14.37 1.43 4.94
N GLY A 311 -15.44 1.92 5.58
CA GLY A 311 -16.56 1.10 6.04
C GLY A 311 -17.25 0.35 4.90
N ALA A 312 -17.55 1.04 3.81
CA ALA A 312 -18.18 0.48 2.60
C ALA A 312 -17.30 -0.56 1.93
N SER A 313 -15.98 -0.34 1.87
CA SER A 313 -15.02 -1.33 1.34
C SER A 313 -15.10 -2.66 2.11
N PHE A 314 -15.12 -2.59 3.45
CA PHE A 314 -15.28 -3.79 4.27
C PHE A 314 -16.69 -4.38 4.23
N ALA A 315 -17.72 -3.55 4.13
CA ALA A 315 -19.08 -4.04 3.95
C ALA A 315 -19.21 -4.84 2.65
N LEU A 316 -18.64 -4.32 1.55
CA LEU A 316 -18.62 -4.98 0.25
C LEU A 316 -17.88 -6.32 0.29
N GLU A 317 -16.73 -6.41 0.96
CA GLU A 317 -16.05 -7.69 1.17
C GLU A 317 -16.91 -8.69 1.96
N ARG A 318 -17.53 -8.25 3.06
CA ARG A 318 -18.35 -9.13 3.90
C ARG A 318 -19.60 -9.63 3.19
N ILE A 319 -20.26 -8.77 2.41
CA ILE A 319 -21.47 -9.12 1.65
C ILE A 319 -21.13 -10.08 0.50
N THR A 320 -20.00 -9.89 -0.17
CA THR A 320 -19.61 -10.72 -1.32
C THR A 320 -19.01 -12.07 -0.89
N ARG A 321 -18.39 -12.15 0.28
CA ARG A 321 -17.72 -13.36 0.82
C ARG A 321 -18.55 -14.66 0.82
N PRO A 322 -19.84 -14.69 1.23
CA PRO A 322 -20.65 -15.90 1.19
C PRO A 322 -21.20 -16.23 -0.21
N THR A 323 -21.07 -15.33 -1.18
CA THR A 323 -21.64 -15.47 -2.52
C THR A 323 -20.61 -15.95 -3.55
N PRO A 324 -21.03 -16.30 -4.78
CA PRO A 324 -20.09 -16.52 -5.87
C PRO A 324 -19.15 -15.33 -6.10
N LEU A 325 -19.58 -14.08 -5.80
CA LEU A 325 -18.80 -12.85 -5.98
C LEU A 325 -17.58 -12.71 -5.07
N ARG A 326 -17.32 -13.68 -4.17
CA ARG A 326 -16.09 -13.72 -3.36
C ARG A 326 -14.81 -13.61 -4.17
N TRP A 327 -14.84 -13.91 -5.47
CA TRP A 327 -13.70 -13.78 -6.39
C TRP A 327 -13.19 -12.33 -6.49
N LEU A 328 -14.03 -11.33 -6.18
CA LEU A 328 -13.65 -9.91 -6.10
C LEU A 328 -12.56 -9.62 -5.07
N PHE A 329 -12.52 -10.37 -3.97
CA PHE A 329 -11.56 -10.16 -2.87
C PHE A 329 -10.72 -11.40 -2.53
N LYS A 330 -11.12 -12.58 -3.04
CA LYS A 330 -10.40 -13.84 -2.85
C LYS A 330 -10.18 -14.51 -4.20
N ARG A 331 -8.92 -14.50 -4.64
CA ARG A 331 -8.52 -15.08 -5.91
C ARG A 331 -8.98 -16.54 -6.03
N PRO A 332 -9.66 -16.93 -7.12
CA PRO A 332 -10.14 -18.30 -7.31
C PRO A 332 -8.96 -19.26 -7.56
N ALA A 333 -9.18 -20.55 -7.29
CA ALA A 333 -8.13 -21.57 -7.39
C ALA A 333 -7.62 -21.79 -8.82
N TRP A 334 -8.46 -21.54 -9.84
CA TRP A 334 -8.08 -21.66 -11.25
C TRP A 334 -7.14 -20.53 -11.71
N ALA A 335 -7.15 -19.38 -11.04
CA ALA A 335 -6.31 -18.23 -11.36
C ALA A 335 -4.96 -18.31 -10.62
N GLY A 336 -4.27 -19.45 -10.73
CA GLY A 336 -2.97 -19.67 -10.10
C GLY A 336 -2.05 -20.54 -10.96
N LEU A 337 -0.74 -20.43 -10.72
CA LEU A 337 0.30 -21.15 -11.49
C LEU A 337 0.58 -22.57 -10.97
N GLY A 338 -0.18 -23.05 -9.98
CA GLY A 338 0.03 -24.34 -9.33
C GLY A 338 -1.14 -25.31 -9.56
N PRO A 339 -0.92 -26.63 -9.46
CA PRO A 339 -1.99 -27.60 -9.57
C PRO A 339 -3.04 -27.31 -8.50
N SER A 340 -4.29 -27.10 -8.93
CA SER A 340 -5.45 -27.13 -8.06
C SER A 340 -5.35 -28.41 -7.23
N ARG A 341 -5.16 -28.29 -5.91
CA ARG A 341 -5.33 -29.43 -4.99
C ARG A 341 -6.81 -29.80 -4.97
N ARG A 342 -7.28 -30.38 -6.07
CA ARG A 342 -8.46 -31.24 -6.11
C ARG A 342 -8.06 -32.53 -5.40
N THR A 343 -8.37 -32.58 -4.11
CA THR A 343 -8.75 -33.81 -3.38
C THR A 343 -7.94 -35.07 -3.69
N SER A 344 -6.73 -35.19 -3.14
CA SER A 344 -6.06 -36.48 -2.92
C SER A 344 -6.62 -37.24 -1.70
N ARG A 345 -7.89 -37.01 -1.32
CA ARG A 345 -8.55 -37.70 -0.20
C ARG A 345 -9.36 -38.94 -0.62
N GLU A 346 -9.38 -39.29 -1.91
CA GLU A 346 -10.23 -40.36 -2.43
C GLU A 346 -9.49 -41.65 -2.88
N VAL A 347 -8.17 -41.74 -2.75
CA VAL A 347 -7.43 -42.96 -3.17
C VAL A 347 -6.83 -43.75 -2.00
N VAL A 348 -6.76 -43.20 -0.78
CA VAL A 348 -6.24 -43.94 0.39
C VAL A 348 -7.31 -44.78 1.10
N SER A 349 -8.61 -44.61 0.79
CA SER A 349 -9.68 -45.42 1.39
C SER A 349 -10.00 -46.73 0.64
N ARG A 350 -9.21 -47.12 -0.37
CA ARG A 350 -9.42 -48.38 -1.13
C ARG A 350 -8.34 -49.44 -0.96
N SER A 351 -7.37 -49.29 -0.05
CA SER A 351 -6.34 -50.33 0.21
C SER A 351 -6.41 -51.00 1.58
N THR A 352 -7.51 -50.89 2.31
CA THR A 352 -7.73 -51.58 3.60
C THR A 352 -8.91 -52.55 3.56
N SER A 353 -9.04 -53.29 2.46
CA SER A 353 -9.92 -54.45 2.38
C SER A 353 -9.30 -55.51 1.47
N CYS A 354 -8.40 -56.30 2.04
CA CYS A 354 -8.19 -57.73 1.81
C CYS A 354 -7.19 -58.26 2.84
#